data_AF-A0A2N6LMM1-F1
#
_entry.id   AF-A0A2N6LMM1-F1
#
_cell.length_a   1.000
_cell.length_b   1.000
_cell.length_c   1.000
_cell.angle_alpha   90.00
_cell.angle_beta   90.00
_cell.angle_gamma   90.00
#
_symmetry.space_group_name_H-M   'P 1'
#
loop_
_entity.id
_entity.type
_entity.pdbx_description
1 polymer ?
#
loop_
_entity_poly.entity_id
_entity_poly.type
_entity_poly.pdbx_seq_one_letter_code
_entity_poly.pdbx_strand_id
1 'polypeptide(L)' 'MLSQGYRIGLEHVDARRFRTGSWASCATVQTQDEKEAIAALSACLSEHNNEYVRLFGIDPSAERRVLETIIQRPES' A
#
# COMPACT_ATOMS: atom_id res chain seq x y z
N MET A 1 -7.07 11.31 2.34
CA MET A 1 -7.20 9.90 2.80
C MET A 1 -7.06 9.83 4.31
N LEU A 2 -5.91 10.19 4.89
CA LEU A 2 -5.71 10.24 6.35
C LEU A 2 -6.65 11.25 7.05
N SER A 3 -6.75 12.47 6.52
CA SER A 3 -7.66 13.51 7.03
C SER A 3 -9.16 13.20 6.91
N GLN A 4 -9.52 12.17 6.15
CA GLN A 4 -10.91 11.70 5.99
C GLN A 4 -11.21 10.49 6.89
N GLY A 5 -10.29 10.10 7.77
CA GLY A 5 -10.45 8.94 8.66
C GLY A 5 -10.27 7.59 7.99
N TYR A 6 -9.82 7.56 6.72
CA TYR A 6 -9.51 6.31 6.03
C TYR A 6 -8.18 5.74 6.47
N ARG A 7 -8.12 4.43 6.66
CA ARG A 7 -6.86 3.70 6.92
C ARG A 7 -6.11 3.51 5.61
N ILE A 8 -4.79 3.36 5.69
CA ILE A 8 -3.96 3.07 4.52
C ILE A 8 -3.50 1.63 4.56
N GLY A 9 -3.70 0.90 3.47
CA GLY A 9 -3.10 -0.40 3.22
C GLY A 9 -2.01 -0.31 2.15
N LEU A 10 -0.97 -1.11 2.34
CA LEU A 10 0.12 -1.32 1.38
C LEU A 10 0.22 -2.80 1.05
N GLU A 11 0.32 -3.08 -0.23
CA GLU A 11 0.53 -4.43 -0.77
C GLU A 11 1.66 -4.41 -1.79
N HIS A 12 2.36 -5.52 -1.90
CA HIS A 12 3.47 -5.69 -2.84
C HIS A 12 3.30 -6.98 -3.67
N VAL A 13 3.93 -7.02 -4.84
CA VAL A 13 3.95 -8.21 -5.69
C VAL A 13 5.13 -8.20 -6.67
N ASP A 14 5.82 -9.33 -6.77
CA ASP A 14 6.87 -9.52 -7.78
C ASP A 14 6.32 -9.48 -9.22
N ALA A 15 7.20 -9.23 -10.21
CA ALA A 15 6.80 -9.10 -11.61
C ALA A 15 6.21 -10.38 -12.24
N ARG A 16 6.49 -11.55 -11.66
CA ARG A 16 5.92 -12.83 -12.11
C ARG A 16 4.46 -12.94 -11.63
N ARG A 17 4.19 -12.64 -10.36
CA ARG A 17 2.87 -12.72 -9.71
C ARG A 17 1.96 -11.54 -10.03
N PHE A 18 2.50 -10.40 -10.46
CA PHE A 18 1.70 -9.26 -10.91
C PHE A 18 0.72 -9.66 -12.02
N ARG A 19 1.14 -10.54 -12.93
CA ARG A 19 0.31 -11.07 -14.04
C ARG A 19 -0.88 -11.91 -13.58
N THR A 20 -0.78 -12.55 -12.42
CA THR A 20 -1.86 -13.36 -11.85
C THR A 20 -2.69 -12.59 -10.81
N GLY A 21 -2.34 -11.33 -10.53
CA GLY A 21 -3.07 -10.46 -9.60
C GLY A 21 -2.97 -10.89 -8.14
N SER A 22 -1.96 -11.68 -7.76
CA SER A 22 -1.81 -12.19 -6.38
C SER A 22 -0.90 -11.27 -5.57
N TRP A 23 -1.50 -10.35 -4.81
CA TRP A 23 -0.79 -9.38 -3.98
C TRP A 23 -0.56 -9.90 -2.55
N ALA A 24 0.57 -9.54 -1.96
CA ALA A 24 0.90 -9.83 -0.57
C ALA A 24 0.78 -8.55 0.28
N SER A 25 0.25 -8.70 1.50
CA SER A 25 0.16 -7.60 2.46
C SER A 25 1.55 -7.17 2.92
N CYS A 26 1.83 -5.87 2.85
CA CYS A 26 3.08 -5.29 3.34
C CYS A 26 2.87 -4.63 4.70
N ALA A 27 1.96 -3.65 4.76
CA ALA A 27 1.66 -2.91 5.97
C ALA A 27 0.21 -2.39 5.96
N THR A 28 -0.36 -2.19 7.14
CA THR A 28 -1.61 -1.45 7.31
C THR A 28 -1.38 -0.36 8.34
N VAL A 29 -1.55 0.88 7.94
CA VAL A 29 -1.35 2.06 8.78
C VAL A 29 -2.71 2.50 9.33
N GLN A 30 -2.87 2.38 10.64
CA GLN A 30 -4.09 2.77 11.38
C GLN A 30 -3.86 4.03 12.21
N THR A 31 -3.19 5.03 11.63
CA THR A 31 -2.87 6.29 12.31
C THR A 31 -3.39 7.47 11.50
N GLN A 32 -3.67 8.58 12.19
CA GLN A 32 -3.90 9.88 11.55
C GLN A 32 -2.60 10.68 11.41
N ASP A 33 -1.49 10.18 11.98
CA ASP A 33 -0.19 10.81 11.84
C ASP A 33 0.43 10.53 10.47
N GLU A 34 0.57 11.58 9.68
CA GLU A 34 1.16 11.50 8.34
C GLU A 34 2.62 11.00 8.39
N LYS A 35 3.38 11.30 9.45
CA LYS A 35 4.78 10.88 9.57
C LYS A 35 4.89 9.37 9.74
N GLU A 36 4.03 8.78 10.56
CA GLU A 36 4.00 7.33 10.76
C GLU A 36 3.55 6.62 9.48
N ALA A 37 2.60 7.19 8.74
CA ALA A 37 2.20 6.69 7.43
C ALA A 37 3.35 6.73 6.41
N ILE A 38 4.10 7.83 6.36
CA ILE A 38 5.28 7.97 5.48
C ILE A 38 6.38 6.98 5.89
N ALA A 39 6.59 6.77 7.19
CA ALA A 39 7.59 5.83 7.69
C ALA A 39 7.27 4.37 7.29
N ALA A 40 6.02 3.93 7.50
CA ALA A 40 5.57 2.60 7.10
C ALA A 40 5.63 2.42 5.57
N LEU A 41 5.28 3.46 4.82
CA LEU A 41 5.43 3.47 3.36
C LEU A 41 6.89 3.30 2.95
N SER A 42 7.79 4.08 3.52
CA SER A 42 9.21 4.06 3.21
C SER A 42 9.84 2.70 3.51
N ALA A 43 9.46 2.08 4.63
CA ALA A 43 9.90 0.74 4.99
C ALA A 43 9.46 -0.29 3.94
N CYS A 44 8.17 -0.30 3.58
CA CYS A 44 7.63 -1.21 2.57
C CYS A 44 8.32 -1.07 1.21
N LEU A 45 8.52 0.16 0.75
CA LEU A 45 9.19 0.43 -0.52
C LEU A 45 10.65 -0.05 -0.51
N SER A 46 11.35 0.17 0.61
CA SER A 46 12.74 -0.26 0.76
C SER A 46 12.89 -1.78 0.81
N GLU A 47 11.97 -2.49 1.45
CA GLU A 47 11.98 -3.96 1.54
C GLU A 47 11.64 -4.62 0.20
N HIS A 48 10.88 -3.94 -0.64
CA HIS A 48 10.35 -4.46 -1.90
C HIS A 48 10.76 -3.63 -3.13
N ASN A 49 11.96 -3.08 -3.14
CA ASN A 49 12.44 -2.11 -4.15
C ASN A 49 12.33 -2.56 -5.63
N ASN A 50 12.35 -3.87 -5.89
CA ASN A 50 12.23 -4.47 -7.23
C ASN A 50 10.86 -5.11 -7.49
N GLU A 51 9.83 -4.68 -6.75
CA GLU A 51 8.47 -5.18 -6.87
C GLU A 51 7.48 -4.06 -7.16
N TYR A 52 6.28 -4.45 -7.60
CA TYR A 52 5.16 -3.53 -7.67
C TYR A 52 4.65 -3.29 -6.25
N VAL A 53 4.47 -2.03 -5.87
CA VAL A 53 3.85 -1.66 -4.60
C VAL A 53 2.59 -0.85 -4.89
N ARG A 54 1.47 -1.26 -4.27
CA ARG A 54 0.17 -0.61 -4.37
C ARG A 54 -0.24 -0.06 -3.01
N LEU A 55 -0.65 1.20 -3.02
CA LEU A 55 -1.30 1.86 -1.91
C LEU A 55 -2.81 1.85 -2.15
N PHE A 56 -3.56 1.58 -1.09
CA PHE A 56 -5.01 1.68 -1.11
C PHE A 56 -5.56 2.26 0.18
N GLY A 57 -6.67 2.97 0.07
CA GLY A 57 -7.47 3.38 1.21
C GLY A 57 -8.41 2.28 1.67
N ILE A 58 -8.73 2.30 2.95
CA ILE A 58 -9.74 1.43 3.56
C ILE A 58 -10.76 2.33 4.24
N ASP A 59 -12.02 2.23 3.82
CA ASP A 59 -13.15 2.77 4.53
C ASP A 59 -13.44 1.92 5.78
N PRO A 60 -13.18 2.42 7.00
CA PRO A 60 -13.41 1.66 8.21
C PRO A 60 -14.91 1.45 8.52
N SER A 61 -15.80 2.26 7.95
CA SER A 61 -17.24 2.16 8.16
C SER A 61 -17.88 1.13 7.23
N ALA A 62 -17.40 1.07 5.98
CA ALA A 62 -17.90 0.14 4.96
C ALA A 62 -17.06 -1.14 4.82
N GLU A 63 -15.91 -1.22 5.51
CA GLU A 63 -14.91 -2.30 5.41
C GLU A 63 -14.49 -2.60 3.95
N ARG A 64 -14.34 -1.54 3.16
CA ARG A 64 -14.07 -1.63 1.72
C ARG A 64 -12.80 -0.90 1.33
N ARG A 65 -12.15 -1.40 0.29
CA ARG A 65 -11.04 -0.70 -0.35
C ARG A 65 -11.58 0.49 -1.14
N VAL A 66 -10.92 1.63 -0.99
CA VAL A 66 -11.17 2.87 -1.72
C VAL A 66 -9.85 3.38 -2.27
N LEU A 67 -9.84 3.93 -3.49
CA LEU A 67 -8.65 4.53 -4.12
C LEU A 67 -7.43 3.58 -4.16
N GLU A 68 -7.26 2.84 -5.24
CA GLU A 68 -6.12 1.95 -5.44
C GLU A 68 -5.12 2.56 -6.43
N THR A 69 -3.86 2.72 -6.00
CA THR A 69 -2.80 3.32 -6.83
C THR A 69 -1.51 2.53 -6.71
N ILE A 70 -0.95 2.10 -7.84
CA ILE A 70 0.41 1.57 -7.91
C ILE A 70 1.39 2.74 -7.77
N ILE A 71 2.19 2.73 -6.71
CA ILE A 71 3.13 3.80 -6.35
C ILE A 71 4.59 3.43 -6.59
N GLN A 72 4.89 2.14 -6.81
CA GLN A 72 6.19 1.65 -7.23
C GLN A 72 6.03 0.58 -8.32
N ARG A 73 6.96 0.57 -9.26
CA ARG A 73 7.10 -0.47 -10.27
C ARG A 73 8.57 -0.90 -10.30
N PRO A 74 8.87 -2.18 -10.59
CA PRO A 74 10.24 -2.59 -10.83
C PRO A 74 10.86 -1.78 -11.98
N GLU A 75 12.08 -1.30 -11.78
CA GLU A 75 12.88 -0.76 -12.88
C GLU A 75 13.20 -1.91 -13.87
N SER A 76 13.12 -1.60 -15.17
CA SER A 76 13.27 -2.58 -16.26
C SER A 76 14.72 -2.98 -16.49
#